data_AF-A0A971YN58-F1
#
_entry.id   AF-A0A971YN58-F1
#
_cell.length_a   1.000
_cell.length_b   1.000
_cell.length_c   1.000
_cell.angle_alpha   90.00
_cell.angle_beta   90.00
_cell.angle_gamma   90.00
#
_symmetry.space_group_name_H-M   'P 1'
#
loop_
_entity.id
_entity.type
_entity.pdbx_description
1 polymer ?
#
loop_
_entity_poly.entity_id
_entity_poly.type
_entity_poly.pdbx_seq_one_letter_code
_entity_poly.pdbx_strand_id
1 'polypeptide(L)'
;MKPQLALALAVAAVSFAAPLIKLASAPPLAVAFYRLFFASVATFIFARGKTGQLSGRSLQLTVLAGVFLGLHFAVWIASLSYTSVMSSVVLVTLQPVLVALVSRLCFGEHISLQGVVGIGLA
;
A
#
# COMPACT_ATOMS: atom_id res chain seq x y z
N MET A 1 3.36 -21.02 -7.23
CA MET A 1 4.68 -20.34 -7.14
C MET A 1 5.19 -20.48 -5.72
N LYS A 2 6.50 -20.63 -5.50
CA LYS A 2 7.05 -20.59 -4.13
C LYS A 2 6.84 -19.17 -3.56
N PRO A 3 6.34 -19.01 -2.31
CA PRO A 3 5.99 -17.71 -1.75
C PRO A 3 7.17 -16.73 -1.71
N GLN A 4 8.39 -17.24 -1.51
CA GLN A 4 9.63 -16.46 -1.52
C GLN A 4 9.88 -15.76 -2.86
N LEU A 5 9.60 -16.43 -3.99
CA LEU A 5 9.79 -15.86 -5.32
C LEU A 5 8.77 -14.75 -5.59
N ALA A 6 7.52 -14.94 -5.17
CA ALA A 6 6.49 -13.91 -5.31
C ALA A 6 6.85 -12.66 -4.48
N LEU A 7 7.38 -12.85 -3.28
CA LEU A 7 7.84 -11.75 -2.43
C LEU A 7 9.03 -11.01 -3.06
N ALA A 8 10.04 -11.73 -3.56
CA ALA A 8 11.20 -11.12 -4.21
C ALA A 8 10.79 -10.29 -5.44
N LEU A 9 9.89 -10.81 -6.27
CA LEU A 9 9.34 -10.09 -7.42
C LEU A 9 8.54 -8.85 -7.01
N ALA A 10 7.71 -8.95 -5.96
CA ALA A 10 6.95 -7.83 -5.45
C ALA A 10 7.86 -6.71 -4.90
N VAL A 11 8.89 -7.07 -4.12
CA VAL A 11 9.88 -6.12 -3.60
C VAL A 11 10.62 -5.44 -4.75
N ALA A 12 11.11 -6.22 -5.73
CA ALA A 12 11.79 -5.66 -6.89
C ALA A 12 10.87 -4.68 -7.65
N ALA A 13 9.61 -5.04 -7.92
CA ALA A 13 8.66 -4.19 -8.62
C ALA A 13 8.36 -2.89 -7.86
N VAL A 14 8.18 -2.95 -6.53
CA VAL A 14 7.90 -1.77 -5.70
C VAL A 14 9.10 -0.81 -5.64
N SER A 15 10.34 -1.32 -5.63
CA SER A 15 11.55 -0.50 -5.58
C SER A 15 11.70 0.46 -6.77
N PHE A 16 11.19 0.10 -7.94
CA PHE A 16 11.20 0.98 -9.13
C PHE A 16 10.08 2.02 -9.12
N ALA A 17 9.08 1.90 -8.25
CA ALA A 17 7.89 2.75 -8.30
C ALA A 17 8.24 4.24 -8.11
N ALA A 18 8.95 4.60 -7.04
CA ALA A 18 9.24 6.01 -6.74
C ALA A 18 10.12 6.71 -7.80
N PRO A 19 11.21 6.09 -8.30
CA PRO A 19 11.96 6.65 -9.43
C PRO A 19 11.11 6.85 -10.69
N LEU A 20 10.31 5.85 -11.09
CA LEU A 20 9.47 5.94 -12.29
C LEU A 20 8.39 7.02 -12.17
N ILE A 21 7.79 7.17 -10.98
CA ILE A 21 6.83 8.25 -10.69
C ILE A 21 7.49 9.62 -10.81
N LYS A 22 8.72 9.77 -10.32
CA LYS A 22 9.46 11.03 -10.38
C LYS A 22 9.88 11.40 -11.81
N LEU A 23 10.04 10.41 -12.68
CA LEU A 23 10.29 10.60 -14.12
C LEU A 23 9.01 10.93 -14.91
N ALA A 24 7.82 10.66 -14.36
CA ALA A 24 6.57 10.96 -15.04
C ALA A 24 6.32 12.48 -15.06
N SER A 25 6.17 13.06 -16.25
CA SER A 25 5.87 14.49 -16.42
C SER A 25 4.39 14.85 -16.17
N ALA A 26 3.68 14.05 -15.38
CA ALA A 26 2.25 14.19 -15.12
C ALA A 26 1.97 14.69 -13.69
N PRO A 27 0.85 15.37 -13.43
CA PRO A 27 0.46 15.76 -12.08
C PRO A 27 0.39 14.55 -11.13
N PRO A 28 0.82 14.69 -9.85
CA PRO A 28 0.84 13.59 -8.88
C PRO A 28 -0.47 12.81 -8.78
N LEU A 29 -1.59 13.53 -8.78
CA LEU A 29 -2.93 12.93 -8.71
C LEU A 29 -3.28 12.10 -9.95
N ALA A 30 -2.84 12.54 -11.13
CA ALA A 30 -3.04 11.79 -12.38
C ALA A 30 -2.24 10.47 -12.33
N VAL A 31 -0.99 10.51 -11.86
CA VAL A 31 -0.17 9.30 -11.69
C VAL A 31 -0.82 8.33 -10.70
N ALA A 32 -1.33 8.84 -9.57
CA ALA A 32 -2.06 8.04 -8.59
C ALA A 32 -3.30 7.37 -9.18
N PHE A 33 -4.11 8.16 -9.91
CA PHE A 33 -5.32 7.67 -10.57
C PHE A 33 -5.02 6.54 -11.55
N TYR A 34 -4.09 6.76 -12.49
CA TYR A 34 -3.79 5.75 -13.52
C TYR A 34 -3.21 4.47 -12.90
N ARG A 35 -2.34 4.58 -11.88
CA ARG A 35 -1.79 3.39 -11.19
C ARG A 35 -2.90 2.56 -10.55
N LEU A 36 -3.82 3.20 -9.82
CA LEU A 36 -4.93 2.50 -9.18
C LEU A 36 -5.93 1.95 -10.19
N PHE A 37 -6.23 2.71 -11.25
CA PHE A 37 -7.12 2.26 -12.32
C PHE A 37 -6.60 0.98 -12.98
N PHE A 38 -5.34 0.97 -13.44
CA PHE A 38 -4.75 -0.22 -14.08
C PHE A 38 -4.63 -1.38 -13.10
N ALA A 39 -4.28 -1.13 -11.84
CA ALA A 39 -4.26 -2.17 -10.81
C ALA A 39 -5.64 -2.79 -10.61
N SER A 40 -6.70 -1.98 -10.47
CA SER A 40 -8.07 -2.44 -10.30
C SER A 40 -8.57 -3.23 -11.52
N VAL A 41 -8.28 -2.77 -12.75
CA VAL A 41 -8.62 -3.49 -13.98
C VAL A 41 -7.90 -4.84 -14.04
N ALA A 42 -6.59 -4.86 -13.78
CA ALA A 42 -5.83 -6.10 -13.76
C ALA A 42 -6.38 -7.08 -12.71
N THR A 43 -6.60 -6.62 -11.48
CA THR A 43 -7.21 -7.44 -10.42
C THR A 43 -8.58 -7.94 -10.82
N PHE A 44 -9.42 -7.10 -11.45
CA PHE A 44 -10.75 -7.51 -11.92
C PHE A 44 -10.66 -8.64 -12.96
N ILE A 45 -9.74 -8.54 -13.93
CA ILE A 45 -9.52 -9.57 -14.96
C ILE A 45 -9.06 -10.89 -14.31
N PHE A 46 -8.08 -10.85 -13.40
CA PHE A 46 -7.56 -12.05 -12.74
C PHE A 46 -8.52 -12.66 -11.69
N ALA A 47 -9.42 -11.86 -11.14
CA ALA A 47 -10.42 -12.29 -10.16
C ALA A 47 -11.74 -12.74 -10.82
N ARG A 48 -11.86 -12.69 -12.15
CA ARG A 48 -13.07 -13.15 -12.86
C ARG A 48 -13.43 -14.58 -12.45
N GLY A 49 -14.69 -14.78 -12.06
CA GLY A 49 -15.22 -16.07 -11.61
C GLY A 49 -14.96 -16.42 -10.15
N LYS A 50 -14.25 -15.57 -9.38
CA LYS A 50 -14.00 -15.76 -7.93
C LYS A 50 -14.76 -14.76 -7.07
N THR A 51 -15.96 -14.38 -7.48
CA THR A 51 -16.79 -13.41 -6.78
C THR A 51 -17.68 -14.10 -5.74
N GLY A 52 -17.47 -13.79 -4.47
CA GLY A 52 -18.39 -14.17 -3.38
C GLY A 52 -19.52 -13.14 -3.23
N GLN A 53 -20.61 -13.53 -2.56
CA GLN A 53 -21.62 -12.56 -2.13
C GLN A 53 -21.04 -11.68 -1.01
N LEU A 54 -21.14 -10.36 -1.19
CA LEU A 54 -20.75 -9.40 -0.16
C LEU A 54 -21.99 -8.99 0.64
N SER A 55 -21.88 -9.02 1.97
CA SER A 55 -22.89 -8.38 2.82
C SER A 55 -22.86 -6.86 2.61
N GLY A 56 -23.97 -6.16 2.89
CA GLY A 56 -24.03 -4.69 2.80
C GLY A 56 -22.96 -4.00 3.65
N ARG A 57 -22.68 -4.53 4.85
CA ARG A 57 -21.60 -4.04 5.72
C ARG A 57 -20.21 -4.28 5.12
N SER A 58 -19.97 -5.46 4.54
CA SER A 58 -18.72 -5.76 3.85
C SER A 58 -18.49 -4.80 2.69
N LEU A 59 -19.52 -4.50 1.91
CA LEU A 59 -19.44 -3.53 0.81
C LEU A 59 -19.07 -2.13 1.32
N GLN A 60 -19.72 -1.65 2.38
CA GLN A 60 -19.37 -0.35 2.99
C GLN A 60 -17.90 -0.31 3.44
N LEU A 61 -17.42 -1.35 4.12
CA LEU A 61 -16.03 -1.43 4.55
C LEU A 61 -15.05 -1.49 3.37
N THR A 62 -15.39 -2.21 2.30
CA THR A 62 -14.57 -2.28 1.08
C THR A 62 -14.48 -0.93 0.38
N VAL A 63 -15.59 -0.19 0.26
CA VAL A 63 -15.60 1.17 -0.30
C VAL A 63 -14.75 2.10 0.55
N LEU A 64 -14.92 2.06 1.88
CA LEU A 64 -14.13 2.87 2.81
C LEU A 64 -12.63 2.58 2.70
N ALA A 65 -12.25 1.29 2.66
CA ALA A 65 -10.87 0.87 2.43
C ALA A 65 -10.32 1.38 1.09
N GLY A 66 -11.13 1.34 0.03
CA GLY A 66 -10.78 1.88 -1.28
C GLY A 66 -10.51 3.40 -1.26
N VAL A 67 -11.34 4.16 -0.53
CA VAL A 67 -11.14 5.61 -0.35
C VAL A 67 -9.84 5.89 0.39
N PHE A 68 -9.59 5.22 1.52
CA PHE A 68 -8.33 5.39 2.26
C PHE A 68 -7.10 4.99 1.44
N LEU A 69 -7.20 3.91 0.65
CA LEU A 69 -6.14 3.49 -0.25
C LEU A 69 -5.87 4.55 -1.33
N GLY A 70 -6.92 5.11 -1.92
CA GLY A 70 -6.82 6.21 -2.89
C GLY A 70 -6.15 7.45 -2.29
N LEU A 71 -6.59 7.88 -1.11
CA LEU A 71 -6.00 8.99 -0.38
C LEU A 71 -4.53 8.74 -0.03
N HIS A 72 -4.20 7.54 0.45
CA HIS A 72 -2.82 7.14 0.73
C HIS A 72 -1.92 7.32 -0.48
N PHE A 73 -2.29 6.77 -1.65
CA PHE A 73 -1.50 6.91 -2.87
C PHE A 73 -1.42 8.35 -3.37
N ALA A 74 -2.51 9.12 -3.26
CA ALA A 74 -2.51 10.53 -3.64
C ALA A 74 -1.51 11.34 -2.80
N VAL A 75 -1.55 11.17 -1.47
CA VAL A 75 -0.66 11.87 -0.53
C VAL A 75 0.78 11.44 -0.70
N TRP A 76 1.05 10.13 -0.81
CA TRP A 76 2.42 9.62 -0.98
C TRP A 76 3.04 10.02 -2.32
N ILE A 77 2.28 10.00 -3.42
CA ILE A 77 2.80 10.44 -4.72
C ILE A 77 3.02 11.96 -4.73
N ALA A 78 2.14 12.72 -4.08
CA ALA A 78 2.35 14.16 -3.89
C ALA A 78 3.63 14.44 -3.08
N SER A 79 3.92 13.68 -2.02
CA SER A 79 5.11 13.92 -1.19
C SER A 79 6.43 13.75 -1.95
N LEU A 80 6.47 12.94 -3.01
CA LEU A 80 7.64 12.81 -3.90
C LEU A 80 7.99 14.10 -4.65
N SER A 81 7.02 15.02 -4.78
CA SER A 81 7.24 16.35 -5.39
C SER A 81 7.75 17.37 -4.37
N TYR A 82 7.45 17.19 -3.09
CA TYR A 82 7.86 18.10 -2.01
C TYR A 82 9.14 17.67 -1.30
N THR A 83 9.53 16.40 -1.40
CA THR A 83 10.66 15.84 -0.65
C THR A 83 11.55 14.94 -1.52
N SER A 84 12.72 14.58 -1.00
CA SER A 84 13.58 13.59 -1.65
C SER A 84 12.90 12.21 -1.65
N VAL A 85 13.22 11.38 -2.65
CA VAL A 85 12.71 9.99 -2.72
C VAL A 85 13.10 9.23 -1.46
N MET A 86 14.34 9.41 -0.97
CA MET A 86 14.84 8.78 0.25
C MET A 86 14.01 9.17 1.46
N SER A 87 13.82 10.47 1.71
CA SER A 87 13.05 10.96 2.86
C SER A 87 11.60 10.49 2.81
N SER A 88 10.96 10.55 1.65
CA SER A 88 9.57 10.10 1.49
C SER A 88 9.42 8.60 1.70
N VAL A 89 10.36 7.79 1.21
CA VAL A 89 10.31 6.33 1.37
C VAL A 89 10.60 5.94 2.82
N VAL A 90 11.59 6.56 3.47
CA VAL A 90 11.87 6.30 4.90
C VAL A 90 10.65 6.62 5.77
N LEU A 91 9.94 7.71 5.49
CA LEU A 91 8.72 8.05 6.23
C LEU A 91 7.60 7.04 6.00
N VAL A 92 7.40 6.56 4.77
CA VAL A 92 6.34 5.57 4.48
C VAL A 92 6.68 4.19 5.05
N THR A 93 7.97 3.82 5.13
CA THR A 93 8.41 2.55 5.73
C THR A 93 8.28 2.50 7.24
N LEU A 94 7.97 3.61 7.92
CA LEU A 94 7.57 3.60 9.33
C LEU A 94 6.17 3.02 9.56
N GLN A 95 5.43 2.68 8.49
CA GLN A 95 4.10 2.08 8.57
C GLN A 95 4.00 0.91 9.55
N PRO A 96 4.92 -0.07 9.62
CA PRO A 96 4.82 -1.18 10.58
C PRO A 96 4.83 -0.71 12.04
N VAL A 97 5.63 0.31 12.37
CA VAL A 97 5.69 0.92 13.71
C VAL A 97 4.35 1.57 14.04
N LEU A 98 3.80 2.35 13.10
CA LEU A 98 2.52 3.04 13.29
C LEU A 98 1.35 2.06 13.41
N VAL A 99 1.30 1.04 12.55
CA VAL A 99 0.27 -0.01 12.60
C VAL A 99 0.35 -0.77 13.91
N ALA A 100 1.55 -1.16 14.36
CA ALA A 100 1.74 -1.79 15.66
C ALA A 100 1.22 -0.95 16.81
N LEU A 101 1.54 0.35 16.82
CA LEU A 101 1.08 1.27 17.86
C LEU A 101 -0.44 1.41 17.85
N VAL A 102 -1.05 1.62 16.69
CA VAL A 102 -2.50 1.76 16.53
C VAL A 102 -3.22 0.45 16.88
N SER A 103 -2.74 -0.70 16.43
CA SER A 103 -3.26 -2.03 16.80
C SER A 103 -3.29 -2.23 18.31
N ARG A 104 -2.21 -1.87 19.00
CA ARG A 104 -2.13 -1.96 20.46
C ARG A 104 -3.08 -1.00 21.17
N LEU A 105 -3.16 0.26 20.72
CA LEU A 105 -3.94 1.31 21.39
C LEU A 105 -5.44 1.22 21.09
N CYS A 106 -5.83 0.96 19.84
CA CYS A 106 -7.23 0.98 19.41
C CYS A 106 -7.91 -0.40 19.47
N PHE A 107 -7.14 -1.48 19.27
CA PHE A 107 -7.67 -2.85 19.17
C PHE A 107 -7.21 -3.78 20.31
N GLY A 108 -6.31 -3.31 21.19
CA GLY A 108 -5.80 -4.09 22.31
C GLY A 108 -4.91 -5.27 21.90
N GLU A 109 -4.44 -5.30 20.65
CA GLU A 109 -3.63 -6.41 20.15
C GLU A 109 -2.25 -6.46 20.84
N HIS A 110 -1.82 -7.67 21.18
CA HIS A 110 -0.53 -7.91 21.83
C HIS A 110 0.51 -8.28 20.77
N ILE A 111 1.60 -7.53 20.71
CA ILE A 111 2.68 -7.76 19.75
C ILE A 111 3.71 -8.67 20.41
N SER A 112 3.98 -9.82 19.78
CA SER A 112 5.01 -10.74 20.25
C SER A 112 6.40 -10.12 20.14
N LEU A 113 7.35 -10.62 20.93
CA LEU A 113 8.75 -10.17 20.87
C LEU A 113 9.34 -10.32 19.46
N GLN A 114 8.99 -11.40 18.75
CA GLN A 114 9.38 -11.62 17.36
C GLN A 114 8.82 -10.54 16.43
N GLY A 115 7.57 -10.10 16.67
CA GLY A 115 6.96 -8.99 15.93
C GLY A 115 7.67 -7.67 16.19
N VAL A 116 8.03 -7.38 17.44
CA VAL A 116 8.78 -6.16 17.79
C VAL A 116 10.17 -6.14 17.15
N VAL A 117 10.90 -7.26 17.21
CA VAL A 117 12.22 -7.38 16.56
C VAL A 117 12.08 -7.25 15.05
N GLY A 118 11.07 -7.88 14.45
CA GLY A 118 10.79 -7.77 13.02
C GLY A 118 10.52 -6.32 12.57
N ILE A 119 9.77 -5.57 13.37
CA ILE A 119 9.50 -4.15 13.11
C ILE A 119 10.78 -3.29 13.28
N GLY A 120 11.63 -3.62 14.25
CA GLY A 120 12.89 -2.89 14.46
C GLY A 120 13.96 -3.16 13.41
N LEU A 121 13.92 -4.31 12.72
CA LEU A 121 14.84 -4.68 11.65
C LEU A 121 14.39 -4.23 10.25
N ALA A 122 13.10 -3.93 10.08
CA ALA A 122 12.48 -3.50 8.82
C ALA A 122 12.70 -2.00 8.57
#